data_AF-D1B9U5-F1
#
_entry.id   AF-D1B9U5-F1
#
_cell.length_a   1.000
_cell.length_b   1.000
_cell.length_c   1.000
_cell.angle_alpha   90.00
_cell.angle_beta   90.00
_cell.angle_gamma   90.00
#
_symmetry.space_group_name_H-M   'P 1'
#
loop_
_entity.id
_entity.type
_entity.pdbx_description
1 polymer ?
#
loop_
_entity_poly.entity_id
_entity_poly.type
_entity_poly.pdbx_seq_one_letter_code
_entity_poly.pdbx_strand_id
1 'polypeptide(L)'
;MGQWKNTSLLRKFLFSCNGLKVAFTMERAVCYEVCSSATVLLLGIAMKRPLDRTIPAFLISLLPLSLELVNSAVEILIDCHIGQTYREDIRRTKDMLSASVFVSLVSCYGVAMWLLIRQP
;
A
#
# COMPACT_ATOMS: atom_id res chain seq x y z
N MET A 1 -16.45 -20.48 22.58
CA MET A 1 -16.30 -19.17 21.91
C MET A 1 -15.34 -18.31 22.73
N GLY A 2 -14.28 -17.75 22.12
CA GLY A 2 -13.63 -16.54 22.64
C GLY A 2 -12.22 -16.58 23.26
N GLN A 3 -11.24 -17.37 22.77
CA GLN A 3 -9.82 -17.14 23.14
C GLN A 3 -9.20 -16.03 22.28
N TRP A 4 -9.69 -14.79 22.40
CA TRP A 4 -9.31 -13.70 21.47
C TRP A 4 -8.52 -12.55 22.09
N LYS A 5 -7.99 -12.65 23.31
CA LYS A 5 -7.25 -11.53 23.91
C LYS A 5 -6.12 -11.98 24.84
N ASN A 6 -5.04 -12.55 24.30
CA ASN A 6 -3.68 -12.24 24.77
C ASN A 6 -2.58 -12.75 23.81
N THR A 7 -2.60 -12.34 22.55
CA THR A 7 -1.44 -12.58 21.67
C THR A 7 -0.40 -11.50 21.94
N SER A 8 0.83 -11.93 22.26
CA SER A 8 1.97 -11.04 22.47
C SER A 8 2.16 -10.10 21.29
N LEU A 9 2.71 -8.90 21.53
CA LEU A 9 3.01 -7.93 20.47
C LEU A 9 3.82 -8.56 19.33
N LEU A 10 4.74 -9.47 19.68
CA LEU A 10 5.51 -10.28 18.74
C LEU A 10 4.61 -11.10 17.81
N ARG A 11 3.57 -11.75 18.33
CA ARG A 11 2.68 -12.57 17.50
C ARG A 11 1.84 -11.70 16.56
N LYS A 12 1.40 -10.50 16.99
CA LYS A 12 0.74 -9.52 16.10
C LYS A 12 1.67 -9.05 14.98
N PHE A 13 2.93 -8.76 15.31
CA PHE A 13 3.95 -8.39 14.33
C PHE A 13 4.19 -9.52 13.31
N LEU A 14 4.32 -10.77 13.77
CA LEU A 14 4.48 -11.93 12.88
C LEU A 14 3.28 -12.11 11.94
N PHE A 15 2.05 -11.85 12.41
CA PHE A 15 0.87 -11.86 11.53
C PHE A 15 0.92 -10.74 10.49
N SER A 16 1.33 -9.52 10.85
CA SER A 16 1.51 -8.43 9.88
C SER A 16 2.58 -8.75 8.83
N CYS A 17 3.73 -9.32 9.24
CA CYS A 17 4.77 -9.77 8.32
C CYS A 17 4.29 -10.88 7.39
N ASN A 18 3.51 -11.83 7.90
CA ASN A 18 2.92 -12.88 7.06
C ASN A 18 1.92 -12.29 6.06
N GLY A 19 1.07 -11.34 6.48
CA GLY A 19 0.14 -10.64 5.59
C GLY A 19 0.85 -9.91 4.46
N LEU A 20 1.93 -9.18 4.78
CA LEU A 20 2.79 -8.54 3.78
C LEU A 20 3.42 -9.56 2.82
N LYS A 21 3.93 -10.68 3.34
CA LYS A 21 4.54 -11.73 2.51
C LYS A 21 3.54 -12.34 1.54
N VAL A 22 2.33 -12.68 2.02
CA VAL A 22 1.27 -13.23 1.19
C VAL A 22 0.87 -12.24 0.10
N ALA A 23 0.60 -10.99 0.47
CA ALA A 23 0.20 -9.97 -0.49
C ALA A 23 1.27 -9.72 -1.56
N PHE A 24 2.54 -9.69 -1.17
CA PHE A 24 3.66 -9.57 -2.11
C PHE A 24 3.76 -10.75 -3.10
N THR A 25 3.37 -11.96 -2.68
CA THR A 25 3.41 -13.14 -3.57
C THR A 25 2.18 -13.29 -4.46
N MET A 26 1.02 -12.79 -4.02
CA MET A 26 -0.24 -12.96 -4.76
C MET A 26 -0.53 -11.81 -5.71
N GLU A 27 -0.18 -10.58 -5.33
CA GLU A 27 -0.57 -9.37 -6.05
C GLU A 27 0.63 -8.69 -6.71
N ARG A 28 0.64 -8.66 -8.05
CA ARG A 28 1.67 -7.94 -8.82
C ARG A 28 1.65 -6.44 -8.53
N ALA A 29 0.47 -5.87 -8.25
CA ALA A 29 0.31 -4.46 -7.89
C ALA A 29 1.10 -4.12 -6.61
N VAL A 30 1.05 -4.98 -5.59
CA VAL A 30 1.82 -4.84 -4.35
C VAL A 30 3.32 -4.86 -4.62
N CYS A 31 3.80 -5.74 -5.50
CA CYS A 31 5.21 -5.74 -5.93
C CYS A 31 5.61 -4.42 -6.60
N TYR A 32 4.78 -3.89 -7.50
CA TYR A 32 5.06 -2.61 -8.15
C TYR A 32 5.13 -1.46 -7.16
N GLU A 33 4.26 -1.41 -6.15
CA GLU A 33 4.31 -0.39 -5.11
C GLU A 33 5.55 -0.47 -4.23
N VAL A 34 5.95 -1.69 -3.84
CA VAL A 34 7.20 -1.89 -3.08
C VAL A 34 8.41 -1.45 -3.89
N CYS A 35 8.48 -1.84 -5.17
CA CYS A 35 9.55 -1.43 -6.07
C CYS A 35 9.58 0.10 -6.26
N SER A 36 8.42 0.72 -6.50
CA SER A 36 8.30 2.17 -6.67
C SER A 36 8.73 2.93 -5.41
N SER A 37 8.33 2.48 -4.22
CA SER A 37 8.78 3.05 -2.95
C SER A 37 10.29 2.90 -2.74
N ALA A 38 10.86 1.73 -3.08
CA ALA A 38 12.30 1.54 -3.03
C ALA A 38 13.04 2.47 -4.02
N THR A 39 12.48 2.69 -5.21
CA THR A 39 13.02 3.62 -6.19
C THR A 39 13.03 5.06 -5.67
N VAL A 40 11.99 5.51 -4.95
CA VAL A 40 11.98 6.85 -4.32
C VAL A 40 13.13 7.00 -3.32
N LEU A 41 13.38 5.99 -2.48
CA LEU A 41 14.49 6.01 -1.53
C LEU A 41 15.85 6.06 -2.25
N LEU A 42 16.03 5.20 -3.25
CA LEU A 42 17.26 5.15 -4.05
C LEU A 42 17.52 6.46 -4.80
N LEU A 43 16.47 7.09 -5.35
CA LEU A 43 16.55 8.40 -6.00
C LEU A 43 17.01 9.48 -5.03
N GLY A 44 16.43 9.54 -3.82
CA GLY A 44 16.84 10.53 -2.81
C GLY A 44 18.31 10.39 -2.42
N ILE A 45 18.79 9.15 -2.28
CA ILE A 45 20.21 8.85 -2.01
C ILE A 45 21.09 9.22 -3.21
N ALA A 46 20.71 8.81 -4.43
CA ALA A 46 21.47 9.08 -5.66
C ALA A 46 21.59 10.58 -5.96
N MET A 47 20.54 11.35 -5.66
CA MET A 47 20.52 12.81 -5.77
C MET A 47 21.24 13.53 -4.62
N LYS A 48 21.80 12.78 -3.65
CA LYS A 48 22.44 13.31 -2.44
C LYS A 48 21.54 14.29 -1.68
N ARG A 49 20.22 14.02 -1.63
CA ARG A 49 19.27 14.84 -0.90
C ARG A 49 19.43 14.62 0.61
N PRO A 50 19.26 15.68 1.41
CA PRO A 50 19.40 15.57 2.85
C PRO A 50 18.29 14.66 3.43
N LEU A 51 18.62 13.98 4.54
CA LEU A 51 17.76 12.92 5.11
C LEU A 51 16.38 13.44 5.55
N ASP A 52 16.31 14.71 5.94
CA ASP A 52 15.08 15.45 6.27
C ASP A 52 14.10 15.52 5.09
N ARG A 53 14.55 15.30 3.84
CA ARG A 53 13.69 15.22 2.65
C ARG A 53 13.53 13.80 2.14
N THR A 54 14.62 13.04 2.12
CA THR A 54 14.62 11.66 1.60
C THR A 54 13.75 10.74 2.45
N ILE A 55 13.80 10.86 3.78
CA ILE A 55 13.01 9.99 4.67
C ILE A 55 11.50 10.28 4.53
N PRO A 56 11.00 11.54 4.62
CA PRO A 56 9.58 11.80 4.42
C PRO A 56 9.08 11.43 3.02
N ALA A 57 9.90 11.62 1.98
CA ALA A 57 9.56 11.19 0.62
C ALA A 57 9.38 9.67 0.51
N PHE A 58 10.24 8.89 1.18
CA PHE A 58 10.08 7.44 1.26
C PHE A 58 8.87 7.03 2.10
N LEU A 59 8.64 7.67 3.25
CA LEU A 59 7.51 7.31 4.12
C LEU A 59 6.16 7.59 3.45
N ILE A 60 6.02 8.72 2.74
CA ILE A 60 4.77 9.03 2.04
C ILE A 60 4.53 8.07 0.87
N SER A 61 5.59 7.58 0.20
CA SER A 61 5.44 6.61 -0.89
C SER A 61 4.92 5.24 -0.44
N LEU A 62 4.93 4.93 0.86
CA LEU A 62 4.38 3.69 1.42
C LEU A 62 2.85 3.73 1.61
N LEU A 63 2.21 4.90 1.47
CA LEU A 63 0.75 5.00 1.61
C LEU A 63 -0.01 4.29 0.47
N PRO A 64 0.35 4.44 -0.82
CA PRO A 64 -0.26 3.67 -1.91
C PRO A 64 -0.17 2.16 -1.71
N LEU A 65 0.99 1.65 -1.25
CA LEU A 65 1.14 0.25 -0.87
C LEU A 65 0.11 -0.17 0.19
N SER A 66 -0.11 0.66 1.20
CA SER A 66 -1.09 0.39 2.26
C SER A 66 -2.51 0.33 1.71
N LEU A 67 -2.85 1.22 0.78
CA LEU A 67 -4.17 1.24 0.14
C LEU A 67 -4.36 0.10 -0.85
N GLU A 68 -3.31 -0.35 -1.54
CA GLU A 68 -3.34 -1.53 -2.40
C GLU A 68 -3.62 -2.81 -1.60
N LEU A 69 -3.02 -2.95 -0.40
CA LEU A 69 -3.33 -4.05 0.52
C LEU A 69 -4.80 -4.04 0.95
N VAL A 70 -5.35 -2.86 1.22
CA VAL A 70 -6.78 -2.69 1.57
C VAL A 70 -7.66 -3.02 0.36
N ASN A 71 -7.33 -2.52 -0.83
CA ASN A 71 -8.00 -2.82 -2.09
C ASN A 71 -8.10 -4.34 -2.29
N SER A 72 -6.95 -5.02 -2.28
CA SER A 72 -6.85 -6.47 -2.46
C SER A 72 -7.63 -7.24 -1.40
N ALA A 73 -7.54 -6.85 -0.12
CA ALA A 73 -8.25 -7.52 0.96
C ALA A 73 -9.79 -7.40 0.81
N VAL A 74 -10.28 -6.23 0.40
CA VAL A 74 -11.71 -6.01 0.19
C VAL A 74 -12.20 -6.72 -1.07
N GLU A 75 -11.40 -6.76 -2.16
CA GLU A 75 -11.74 -7.54 -3.35
C GLU A 75 -11.87 -9.03 -3.04
N ILE A 76 -10.93 -9.60 -2.29
CA ILE A 76 -11.02 -10.99 -1.82
C ILE A 76 -12.27 -11.20 -0.96
N LEU A 77 -12.58 -10.26 -0.06
CA LEU A 77 -13.78 -10.35 0.79
C LEU A 77 -15.06 -10.40 -0.05
N ILE A 78 -15.18 -9.51 -1.05
CA ILE A 78 -16.30 -9.43 -2.00
C ILE A 78 -16.42 -10.75 -2.76
N ASP A 79 -15.32 -11.23 -3.33
CA ASP A 79 -15.30 -12.43 -4.18
C ASP A 79 -15.62 -13.70 -3.38
N CYS A 80 -15.21 -13.78 -2.11
CA CYS A 80 -15.51 -14.90 -1.23
C CYS A 80 -16.95 -14.91 -0.69
N HIS A 81 -17.58 -13.76 -0.44
CA HIS A 81 -18.86 -13.70 0.29
C HIS A 81 -20.07 -13.32 -0.55
N ILE A 82 -19.90 -12.56 -1.62
CA ILE A 82 -21.02 -11.98 -2.39
C ILE A 82 -21.28 -12.78 -3.69
N GLY A 83 -20.30 -13.58 -4.12
CA GLY A 83 -20.37 -14.44 -5.30
C GLY A 83 -20.18 -13.68 -6.62
N GLN A 84 -19.89 -14.41 -7.70
CA GLN A 84 -19.63 -13.88 -9.06
C GLN A 84 -20.87 -13.29 -9.77
N THR A 85 -22.03 -13.19 -9.09
CA THR A 85 -23.23 -12.65 -9.71
C THR A 85 -23.05 -11.15 -9.92
N TYR A 86 -22.93 -10.76 -11.19
CA TYR A 86 -22.73 -9.38 -11.60
C TYR A 86 -23.85 -8.48 -11.03
N ARG A 87 -23.46 -7.59 -10.12
CA ARG A 87 -24.29 -6.50 -9.61
C ARG A 87 -23.56 -5.20 -9.85
N GLU A 88 -24.30 -4.21 -10.34
CA GLU A 88 -23.72 -2.91 -10.66
C GLU A 88 -23.06 -2.24 -9.44
N ASP A 89 -23.61 -2.47 -8.25
CA ASP A 89 -23.06 -1.97 -6.99
C ASP A 89 -21.70 -2.60 -6.62
N ILE A 90 -21.50 -3.88 -6.94
CA ILE A 90 -20.21 -4.56 -6.72
C ILE A 90 -19.15 -3.95 -7.63
N ARG A 91 -19.50 -3.72 -8.91
CA ARG A 91 -18.61 -3.04 -9.86
C ARG A 91 -18.22 -1.65 -9.35
N ARG A 92 -19.21 -0.83 -8.96
CA ARG A 92 -18.95 0.51 -8.39
C ARG A 92 -18.05 0.44 -7.15
N THR A 93 -18.23 -0.56 -6.29
CA THR A 93 -17.39 -0.74 -5.10
C THR A 93 -15.94 -1.04 -5.48
N LYS A 94 -15.70 -1.98 -6.40
CA LYS A 94 -14.34 -2.29 -6.90
C LYS A 94 -13.70 -1.08 -7.60
N ASP A 95 -14.47 -0.37 -8.42
CA ASP A 95 -14.00 0.85 -9.10
C ASP A 95 -13.59 1.93 -8.10
N MET A 96 -14.34 2.10 -7.00
CA MET A 96 -13.99 3.05 -5.94
C MET A 96 -12.75 2.65 -5.14
N LEU A 97 -12.54 1.35 -4.89
CA LEU A 97 -11.31 0.87 -4.24
C LEU A 97 -10.09 1.12 -5.13
N SER A 98 -10.18 0.79 -6.41
CA SER A 98 -9.15 1.10 -7.41
C SER A 98 -8.90 2.61 -7.54
N ALA A 99 -9.97 3.43 -7.53
CA ALA A 99 -9.83 4.88 -7.55
C ALA A 99 -9.12 5.43 -6.32
N SER A 100 -9.33 4.84 -5.13
CA SER A 100 -8.61 5.21 -3.91
C SER A 100 -7.11 4.99 -4.04
N VAL A 101 -6.69 3.82 -4.57
CA VAL A 101 -5.29 3.55 -4.87
C VAL A 101 -4.75 4.58 -5.86
N PHE A 102 -5.46 4.83 -6.96
CA PHE A 102 -5.05 5.80 -7.98
C PHE A 102 -4.84 7.22 -7.42
N VAL A 103 -5.79 7.72 -6.63
CA VAL A 103 -5.67 9.04 -6.01
C VAL A 103 -4.44 9.09 -5.10
N SER A 104 -4.21 8.03 -4.32
CA SER A 104 -3.04 7.94 -3.45
C SER A 104 -1.72 7.88 -4.21
N LEU A 105 -1.67 7.19 -5.34
CA LEU A 105 -0.51 7.13 -6.23
C LEU A 105 -0.13 8.54 -6.69
N VAL A 106 -1.09 9.26 -7.26
CA VAL A 106 -0.86 10.61 -7.78
C VAL A 106 -0.43 11.56 -6.65
N SER A 107 -1.14 11.55 -5.52
CA SER A 107 -0.86 12.48 -4.43
C SER A 107 0.47 12.17 -3.73
N CYS A 108 0.72 10.91 -3.39
CA CYS A 108 1.87 10.54 -2.56
C CYS A 108 3.17 10.58 -3.35
N TYR A 109 3.21 10.02 -4.57
CA TYR A 109 4.40 10.13 -5.41
C TYR A 109 4.60 11.56 -5.93
N GLY A 110 3.52 12.32 -6.15
CA GLY A 110 3.62 13.76 -6.43
C GLY A 110 4.33 14.52 -5.32
N VAL A 111 3.94 14.31 -4.06
CA VAL A 111 4.59 14.91 -2.88
C VAL A 111 6.02 14.41 -2.72
N ALA A 112 6.26 13.10 -2.88
CA ALA A 112 7.61 12.52 -2.79
C ALA A 112 8.56 13.16 -3.81
N MET A 113 8.13 13.27 -5.07
CA MET A 113 8.92 13.92 -6.12
C MET A 113 9.12 15.41 -5.85
N TRP A 114 8.09 16.11 -5.38
CA TRP A 114 8.23 17.52 -4.98
C TRP A 114 9.27 17.70 -3.88
N LEU A 115 9.25 16.87 -2.83
CA LEU A 115 10.25 16.90 -1.75
C LEU A 115 11.67 16.64 -2.27
N LEU A 116 11.83 15.71 -3.22
CA LEU A 116 13.12 15.38 -3.80
C LEU A 116 13.63 16.39 -4.83
N ILE A 117 12.75 17.15 -5.50
CA ILE A 117 13.15 18.12 -6.53
C ILE A 117 13.35 19.52 -5.95
N ARG A 118 12.52 19.93 -4.97
CA ARG A 118 12.54 21.27 -4.39
C ARG A 118 13.97 21.64 -3.95
N GLN A 119 14.48 22.75 -4.47
CA GLN A 119 15.74 23.33 -4.00
C GLN A 119 15.54 23.95 -2.60
N PRO A 120 16.60 24.09 -1.78
CA PRO A 120 16.48 24.74 -0.47
C PRO A 120 15.65 26.02 -0.50
#